data_AF-A0A0D0AHP0-F1
#
_entry.id   AF-A0A0D0AHP0-F1
#
_cell.length_a   1.000
_cell.length_b   1.000
_cell.length_c   1.000
_cell.angle_alpha   90.00
_cell.angle_beta   90.00
_cell.angle_gamma   90.00
#
_symmetry.space_group_name_H-M   'P 1'
#
loop_
_entity.id
_entity.type
_entity.pdbx_description
1 polymer ?
#
loop_
_entity_poly.entity_id
_entity_poly.type
_entity_poly.pdbx_seq_one_letter_code
_entity_poly.pdbx_strand_id
1 'polypeptide(L)'
;DTLSEDEIDILCGIYYVNTDRRAQTTTLSWWPNPQLWEASGLDTGYWNRSCEQMFQNRLEKIRNESTTLLTTKRWRSDLKYYKHQSKKINRRMEQECRQLLE
;
A
#
# COMPACT_ATOMS: atom_id res chain seq x y z
N ASP A 1 -10.58 5.65 -17.87
CA ASP A 1 -10.30 6.81 -17.02
C ASP A 1 -9.01 6.50 -16.30
N THR A 2 -7.95 7.28 -16.53
CA THR A 2 -6.59 6.95 -16.08
C THR A 2 -6.01 8.18 -15.43
N LEU A 3 -5.70 8.10 -14.14
CA LEU A 3 -5.04 9.20 -13.42
C LEU A 3 -3.62 9.38 -13.97
N SER A 4 -3.23 10.63 -14.15
CA SER A 4 -1.84 11.00 -14.42
C SER A 4 -0.94 10.73 -13.22
N GLU A 5 0.37 10.65 -13.44
CA GLU A 5 1.34 10.47 -12.36
C GLU A 5 1.28 11.61 -11.34
N ASP A 6 1.11 12.86 -11.80
CA ASP A 6 0.99 14.03 -10.94
C ASP A 6 -0.24 13.95 -10.03
N GLU A 7 -1.39 13.49 -10.55
CA GLU A 7 -2.60 13.30 -9.75
C GLU A 7 -2.41 12.19 -8.71
N ILE A 8 -1.74 11.09 -9.08
CA ILE A 8 -1.40 10.01 -8.15
C ILE A 8 -0.49 10.55 -7.04
N ASP A 9 0.49 11.37 -7.37
CA ASP A 9 1.43 11.94 -6.41
C ASP A 9 0.72 12.86 -5.42
N ILE A 10 -0.20 13.70 -5.91
CA ILE A 10 -1.04 14.56 -5.07
C ILE A 10 -1.92 13.71 -4.14
N LEU A 11 -2.61 12.70 -4.67
CA LEU A 11 -3.49 11.83 -3.89
C LEU A 11 -2.74 11.01 -2.84
N CYS A 12 -1.54 10.52 -3.18
CA CYS A 12 -0.70 9.74 -2.27
C CYS A 12 0.13 10.62 -1.31
N GLY A 13 0.13 11.94 -1.52
CA GLY A 13 0.94 12.90 -0.76
C GLY A 13 2.43 12.61 -0.90
N ILE A 14 2.92 12.48 -2.13
CA ILE A 14 4.33 12.20 -2.43
C ILE A 14 5.15 13.49 -2.42
N TYR A 15 6.29 13.44 -1.73
CA TYR A 15 7.28 14.50 -1.63
C TYR A 15 8.60 14.00 -2.20
N TYR A 16 9.17 14.78 -3.12
CA TYR A 16 10.49 14.54 -3.67
C TYR A 16 11.54 15.24 -2.83
N VAL A 17 12.39 14.46 -2.17
CA VAL A 17 13.47 14.96 -1.31
C VAL A 17 14.81 14.71 -1.97
N ASN A 18 15.55 15.79 -2.24
CA ASN A 18 16.92 15.66 -2.69
C ASN A 18 17.79 15.17 -1.53
N THR A 19 18.46 14.06 -1.74
CA THR A 19 19.51 13.63 -0.81
C THR A 19 20.80 14.29 -1.30
N ASP A 20 21.53 14.97 -0.42
CA ASP A 20 22.77 15.71 -0.74
C ASP A 20 23.92 14.83 -1.26
N ARG A 21 23.65 13.55 -1.58
CA ARG A 21 24.58 12.60 -2.18
C ARG A 21 24.25 12.41 -3.65
N ARG A 22 25.13 12.91 -4.53
CA ARG A 22 25.24 12.54 -5.95
C ARG A 22 23.89 12.49 -6.70
N ALA A 23 23.07 13.54 -6.59
CA ALA A 23 21.82 13.71 -7.34
C ALA A 23 20.78 12.60 -7.15
N GLN A 24 20.79 11.88 -6.02
CA GLN A 24 19.72 10.92 -5.71
C GLN A 24 18.54 11.63 -5.05
N THR A 25 17.36 11.52 -5.67
CA THR A 25 16.10 11.97 -5.08
C THR A 25 15.41 10.76 -4.43
N THR A 26 14.97 10.92 -3.19
CA THR A 26 14.14 9.94 -2.48
C THR A 26 12.70 10.45 -2.43
N THR A 27 11.75 9.55 -2.66
CA THR A 27 10.33 9.83 -2.48
C THR A 27 9.88 9.46 -1.07
N LEU A 28 9.18 10.40 -0.45
CA LEU A 28 8.52 10.27 0.85
C LEU A 28 7.01 10.39 0.63
N SER A 29 6.19 9.54 1.24
CA SER A 29 4.74 9.64 1.06
C SER A 29 3.92 9.28 2.30
N TRP A 30 2.68 9.79 2.34
CA TRP A 30 1.70 9.46 3.39
C TRP A 30 1.02 8.13 3.15
N TRP A 31 0.76 7.83 1.87
CA TRP A 31 0.14 6.60 1.38
C TRP A 31 1.06 5.91 0.36
N PRO A 32 0.97 4.58 0.19
CA PRO A 32 1.78 3.87 -0.78
C PRO A 32 1.34 4.24 -2.21
N ASN A 33 2.30 4.47 -3.10
CA ASN A 33 2.04 4.64 -4.53
C ASN A 33 1.36 3.37 -5.11
N PRO A 34 0.45 3.49 -6.09
CA PRO A 34 -0.20 2.36 -6.78
C PRO A 34 0.73 1.22 -7.18
N GLN A 35 1.93 1.50 -7.70
CA GLN A 35 2.90 0.44 -8.08
C GLN A 35 3.35 -0.40 -6.87
N LEU A 36 3.50 0.22 -5.69
CA LEU A 36 3.85 -0.49 -4.46
C LEU A 36 2.67 -1.28 -3.91
N TRP A 37 1.46 -0.77 -4.11
CA TRP A 37 0.22 -1.46 -3.75
C TRP A 37 0.01 -2.72 -4.60
N GLU A 38 0.14 -2.62 -5.92
CA GLU A 38 0.02 -3.74 -6.86
C GLU A 38 1.06 -4.84 -6.57
N ALA A 39 2.30 -4.45 -6.27
CA ALA A 39 3.35 -5.40 -5.90
C ALA A 39 3.13 -6.07 -4.51
N SER A 40 2.19 -5.55 -3.71
CA SER A 40 1.89 -6.03 -2.36
C SER A 40 0.98 -7.26 -2.36
N GLY A 41 0.51 -7.67 -1.18
CA GLY A 41 -0.58 -8.64 -1.05
C GLY A 41 -1.96 -8.03 -0.97
N LEU A 42 -2.06 -6.70 -0.92
CA LEU A 42 -3.33 -6.00 -0.71
C LEU A 42 -4.07 -5.76 -2.03
N ASP A 43 -3.36 -5.84 -3.16
CA ASP A 43 -4.02 -5.86 -4.46
C ASP A 43 -4.69 -7.21 -4.71
N THR A 44 -5.96 -7.28 -4.34
CA THR A 44 -6.80 -8.47 -4.47
C THR A 44 -7.98 -8.27 -5.40
N GLY A 45 -8.02 -7.15 -6.13
CA GLY A 45 -9.13 -6.76 -7.00
C GLY A 45 -10.35 -6.18 -6.27
N TYR A 46 -10.39 -6.23 -4.94
CA TYR A 46 -11.42 -5.58 -4.11
C TYR A 46 -10.85 -5.15 -2.75
N TRP A 47 -11.57 -4.26 -2.07
CA TRP A 47 -11.18 -3.78 -0.74
C TRP A 47 -11.56 -4.81 0.33
N ASN A 48 -10.59 -5.62 0.75
CA ASN A 48 -10.77 -6.65 1.76
C ASN A 48 -10.41 -6.17 3.18
N ARG A 49 -10.64 -7.02 4.19
CA ARG A 49 -10.35 -6.71 5.59
C ARG A 49 -8.89 -6.32 5.85
N SER A 50 -7.94 -6.90 5.11
CA SER A 50 -6.52 -6.57 5.23
C SER A 50 -6.21 -5.18 4.68
N CYS A 51 -6.90 -4.75 3.61
CA CYS A 51 -6.79 -3.40 3.06
C CYS A 51 -7.26 -2.37 4.10
N GLU A 52 -8.45 -2.60 4.66
CA GLU A 52 -9.03 -1.75 5.71
C GLU A 52 -8.12 -1.67 6.95
N GLN A 53 -7.63 -2.82 7.42
CA GLN A 53 -6.74 -2.85 8.58
C GLN A 53 -5.46 -2.06 8.35
N MET A 54 -4.85 -2.16 7.15
CA MET A 54 -3.66 -1.40 6.81
C MET A 54 -3.96 0.11 6.80
N PHE A 55 -5.06 0.51 6.16
CA PHE A 55 -5.49 1.91 6.08
C PHE A 55 -5.75 2.51 7.47
N GLN A 56 -6.55 1.84 8.31
CA GLN A 56 -6.87 2.32 9.65
C GLN A 56 -5.63 2.38 10.55
N ASN A 57 -4.77 1.35 10.52
CA ASN A 57 -3.53 1.35 11.30
C ASN A 57 -2.61 2.51 10.90
N ARG A 58 -2.54 2.83 9.61
CA ARG A 58 -1.75 3.96 9.12
C ARG A 58 -2.39 5.29 9.51
N LEU A 59 -3.70 5.43 9.36
CA LEU A 59 -4.45 6.63 9.72
C LEU A 59 -4.32 6.96 11.22
N GLU A 60 -4.41 5.95 12.08
CA GLU A 60 -4.20 6.10 13.52
C GLU A 60 -2.77 6.58 13.82
N LYS A 61 -1.76 6.00 13.18
CA LYS A 61 -0.37 6.43 13.34
C LYS A 61 -0.13 7.88 12.93
N ILE A 62 -0.79 8.34 11.85
CA ILE A 62 -0.74 9.72 11.37
C ILE A 62 -1.41 10.65 12.40
N ARG A 63 -2.59 10.29 12.90
CA ARG A 63 -3.34 11.09 13.89
C ARG A 63 -2.62 11.23 15.22
N ASN A 64 -1.94 10.17 15.66
CA ASN A 64 -1.20 10.17 16.92
C ASN A 64 0.18 10.84 16.81
N GLU A 65 0.51 11.48 15.68
CA GLU A 65 1.83 12.08 15.35
C GLU A 65 3.02 11.11 15.49
N SER A 66 2.73 9.82 15.68
CA SER A 66 3.72 8.78 16.00
C SER A 66 4.56 8.38 14.80
N THR A 67 4.26 8.91 13.61
CA THR A 67 4.83 8.42 12.35
C THR A 67 5.02 9.54 11.34
N THR A 68 6.19 9.52 10.70
CA THR A 68 6.57 10.41 9.62
C THR A 68 6.20 9.85 8.24
N LEU A 69 6.40 10.67 7.21
CA LEU A 69 6.38 10.24 5.82
C LEU A 69 7.31 9.03 5.61
N LEU A 70 6.85 8.04 4.85
CA LEU A 70 7.65 6.84 4.61
C LEU A 70 8.34 6.89 3.26
N THR A 71 9.55 6.36 3.22
CA THR A 71 10.25 6.10 1.96
C THR A 71 9.63 4.92 1.22
N THR A 72 9.80 4.88 -0.09
CA THR A 72 9.46 3.73 -0.94
C THR A 72 10.01 2.40 -0.39
N LYS A 73 11.23 2.39 0.15
CA LYS A 73 11.85 1.19 0.77
C LYS A 73 11.08 0.74 2.02
N ARG A 74 10.65 1.68 2.87
CA ARG A 74 9.90 1.35 4.08
C ARG A 74 8.51 0.83 3.74
N TRP A 75 7.84 1.43 2.77
CA TRP A 75 6.58 0.90 2.24
C TRP A 75 6.69 -0.54 1.75
N ARG A 76 7.72 -0.87 0.95
CA ARG A 76 7.94 -2.26 0.51
C ARG A 76 8.09 -3.23 1.68
N SER A 77 8.78 -2.81 2.74
CA SER A 77 8.96 -3.63 3.94
C SER A 77 7.64 -3.83 4.69
N ASP A 78 6.89 -2.76 4.92
CA ASP A 78 5.64 -2.78 5.69
C ASP A 78 4.55 -3.56 4.94
N LEU A 79 4.46 -3.39 3.62
CA LEU A 79 3.49 -4.07 2.76
C LEU A 79 3.81 -5.55 2.50
N LYS A 80 5.07 -5.98 2.70
CA LYS A 80 5.49 -7.37 2.46
C LYS A 80 4.70 -8.38 3.30
N TYR A 81 4.34 -8.03 4.53
CA TYR A 81 3.65 -8.94 5.45
C TYR A 81 2.26 -9.33 4.96
N TYR A 82 1.57 -8.40 4.29
CA TYR A 82 0.24 -8.64 3.72
C TYR A 82 0.29 -9.61 2.53
N LYS A 83 1.43 -9.73 1.84
CA LYS A 83 1.62 -10.69 0.73
C LYS A 83 1.40 -12.15 1.15
N HIS A 84 1.81 -12.51 2.36
CA HIS A 84 1.65 -13.87 2.86
C HIS A 84 0.25 -14.13 3.40
N GLN A 85 -0.33 -13.14 4.09
CA GLN A 85 -1.66 -13.27 4.69
C GLN A 85 -2.77 -13.26 3.63
N SER A 86 -2.75 -12.31 2.69
CA SER A 86 -3.82 -12.17 1.70
C SER A 86 -3.88 -13.34 0.72
N LYS A 87 -2.74 -13.92 0.31
CA LYS A 87 -2.73 -15.12 -0.55
C LYS A 87 -3.43 -16.32 0.09
N LYS A 88 -3.30 -16.47 1.41
CA LYS A 88 -3.97 -17.56 2.15
C LYS A 88 -5.48 -17.34 2.21
N ILE A 89 -5.90 -16.10 2.46
CA ILE A 89 -7.31 -15.72 2.56
C ILE A 89 -8.01 -15.84 1.20
N ASN A 90 -7.42 -15.31 0.13
CA ASN A 90 -8.00 -15.39 -1.21
C ASN A 90 -8.20 -16.83 -1.68
N ARG A 91 -7.22 -17.72 -1.46
CA ARG A 91 -7.37 -19.14 -1.80
C ARG A 91 -8.52 -19.81 -1.08
N ARG A 92 -8.70 -19.51 0.21
CA ARG A 92 -9.80 -20.06 1.00
C ARG A 92 -11.15 -19.51 0.52
N MET A 93 -11.22 -18.22 0.23
CA MET A 93 -12.43 -17.57 -0.26
C MET A 93 -12.82 -18.10 -1.65
N GLU A 94 -11.86 -18.29 -2.56
CA GLU A 94 -12.10 -18.96 -3.85
C GLU A 94 -12.61 -20.39 -3.68
N GLN A 95 -12.09 -21.15 -2.72
CA GLN A 95 -12.55 -22.51 -2.43
C GLN A 95 -13.99 -22.53 -1.90
N GLU A 96 -14.32 -21.66 -0.94
CA GLU A 96 -15.67 -21.56 -0.38
C GLU A 96 -16.68 -21.08 -1.44
N CYS A 97 -16.32 -20.11 -2.28
CA CYS A 97 -17.17 -19.69 -3.40
C CYS A 97 -17.41 -20.81 -4.42
N ARG A 98 -16.42 -21.66 -4.71
CA ARG A 98 -16.61 -22.82 -5.60
C ARG A 98 -17.57 -23.84 -5.01
N GLN A 99 -17.47 -24.12 -3.71
CA GLN A 99 -18.38 -25.05 -3.03
C GLN A 99 -19.84 -24.57 -2.98
N LEU A 100 -20.08 -23.26 -3.00
CA LEU A 100 -21.43 -22.68 -2.97
C LEU A 100 -22.10 -22.62 -4.35
N LEU A 101 -21.33 -22.80 -5.43
CA LEU A 101 -21.80 -22.76 -6.81
C LEU A 101 -22.04 -24.15 -7.42
N GLU A 102 -21.66 -25.21 -6.70
CA GLU A 102 -21.99 -26.63 -6.99
C GLU A 102 -23.24 -27.07 -6.22
#